data_AF-A0A7S0ARS3-F1
#
_entry.id   AF-A0A7S0ARS3-F1
#
_cell.length_a   1.000
_cell.length_b   1.000
_cell.length_c   1.000
_cell.angle_alpha   90.00
_cell.angle_beta   90.00
_cell.angle_gamma   90.00
#
_symmetry.space_group_name_H-M   'P 1'
#
loop_
_entity.id
_entity.type
_entity.pdbx_description
1 polymer ?
#
loop_
_entity_poly.entity_id
_entity_poly.type
_entity_poly.pdbx_seq_one_letter_code
_entity_poly.pdbx_strand_id
1 'polypeptide(L)'
;DEYFSYPEVSQIWGEANCTDVLKASKKSLRLDWVKVQTGAGEELKMPLAGKDRPRWWYIALVSCSPNPYTLSYSMHLQNHLRGWQREFSMDAMGVFATTLCLTLAFGGVLYAQLQSVSEWRGLGRNGQTAELHPVLAMLTYSAALSVGGTACWLLYYWHYMQNGEARELWAVLARVGIISAKTLMQIMLMLLAQGRCVCNPDVTWAEHRELVGGMVLFGCLSLCLEV
;
A
#
# COMPACT_ATOMS: atom_id res chain seq x y z
N ASP A 1 -25.28 15.58 -2.54
CA ASP A 1 -24.74 14.61 -1.57
C ASP A 1 -25.49 13.30 -1.63
N GLU A 2 -24.84 12.26 -2.16
CA GLU A 2 -25.36 10.89 -2.23
C GLU A 2 -25.67 10.28 -0.84
N TYR A 3 -25.24 10.93 0.24
CA TYR A 3 -25.63 10.62 1.62
C TYR A 3 -27.15 10.65 1.81
N PHE A 4 -27.85 11.56 1.12
CA PHE A 4 -29.32 11.65 1.14
C PHE A 4 -30.02 10.72 0.14
N SER A 5 -29.27 9.93 -0.64
CA SER A 5 -29.85 8.91 -1.53
C SER A 5 -30.18 7.62 -0.78
N TYR A 6 -29.70 7.46 0.47
CA TYR A 6 -30.00 6.34 1.36
C TYR A 6 -30.34 6.80 2.80
N PRO A 7 -31.22 7.81 3.01
CA PRO A 7 -31.25 8.56 4.27
C PRO A 7 -32.00 7.87 5.42
N GLU A 8 -32.64 6.71 5.22
CA GLU A 8 -33.52 6.14 6.26
C GLU A 8 -33.15 4.72 6.71
N VAL A 9 -32.31 3.99 5.97
CA VAL A 9 -32.05 2.58 6.28
C VAL A 9 -30.70 2.40 6.98
N SER A 10 -29.68 3.23 6.68
CA SER A 10 -28.30 3.11 7.21
C SER A 10 -28.23 3.08 8.75
N GLN A 11 -29.14 3.76 9.44
CA GLN A 11 -29.20 3.80 10.91
C GLN A 11 -30.03 2.64 11.53
N ILE A 12 -30.76 1.86 10.72
CA ILE A 12 -31.78 0.89 11.19
C ILE A 12 -31.56 -0.51 10.57
N TRP A 13 -30.52 -0.78 9.76
CA TRP A 13 -30.34 -2.12 9.13
C TRP A 13 -30.35 -3.30 10.13
N GLY A 14 -29.93 -3.07 11.39
CA GLY A 14 -29.97 -4.11 12.44
C GLY A 14 -31.37 -4.40 12.99
N GLU A 15 -32.30 -3.46 12.88
CA GLU A 15 -33.68 -3.55 13.38
C GLU A 15 -34.72 -3.64 12.26
N ALA A 16 -34.32 -3.38 11.01
CA ALA A 16 -35.19 -3.41 9.85
C ALA A 16 -35.63 -4.84 9.52
N ASN A 17 -36.93 -5.01 9.25
CA ASN A 17 -37.44 -6.29 8.78
C ASN A 17 -36.86 -6.61 7.39
N CYS A 18 -36.68 -7.91 7.09
CA CYS A 18 -36.17 -8.34 5.79
C CYS A 18 -36.97 -7.75 4.61
N THR A 19 -38.29 -7.59 4.74
CA THR A 19 -39.13 -6.95 3.72
C THR A 19 -38.72 -5.52 3.41
N ASP A 20 -38.33 -4.76 4.43
CA ASP A 20 -37.94 -3.36 4.31
C ASP A 20 -36.55 -3.25 3.70
N VAL A 21 -35.64 -4.13 4.12
CA VAL A 21 -34.29 -4.23 3.54
C VAL A 21 -34.35 -4.60 2.06
N LEU A 22 -35.20 -5.56 1.68
CA LEU A 22 -35.41 -5.94 0.28
C LEU A 22 -36.03 -4.80 -0.53
N LYS A 23 -36.99 -4.05 0.04
CA LYS A 23 -37.64 -2.90 -0.60
C LYS A 23 -36.68 -1.71 -0.79
N ALA A 24 -35.78 -1.50 0.16
CA ALA A 24 -34.75 -0.47 0.09
C ALA A 24 -33.61 -0.83 -0.88
N SER A 25 -33.37 -2.12 -1.11
CA SER A 25 -32.34 -2.57 -2.02
C SER A 25 -32.66 -2.17 -3.46
N LYS A 26 -31.67 -1.59 -4.16
CA LYS A 26 -31.80 -1.30 -5.60
C LYS A 26 -31.91 -2.58 -6.43
N LYS A 27 -31.29 -3.66 -5.95
CA LYS A 27 -31.36 -5.01 -6.51
C LYS A 27 -31.14 -6.01 -5.38
N SER A 28 -32.04 -6.97 -5.26
CA SER A 28 -31.91 -8.12 -4.36
C SER A 28 -31.78 -9.40 -5.17
N LEU A 29 -31.00 -10.33 -4.63
CA LEU A 29 -30.74 -11.63 -5.24
C LEU A 29 -30.78 -12.68 -4.15
N ARG A 30 -31.45 -13.78 -4.44
CA ARG A 30 -31.49 -14.93 -3.55
C ARG A 30 -30.33 -15.84 -3.92
N LEU A 31 -29.39 -16.01 -3.00
CA LEU A 31 -28.23 -16.88 -3.18
C LEU A 31 -28.68 -18.33 -3.38
N ASP A 32 -28.11 -18.97 -4.39
CA ASP A 32 -28.26 -20.40 -4.61
C ASP A 32 -27.19 -21.13 -3.79
N TRP A 33 -27.58 -21.65 -2.62
CA TRP A 33 -26.68 -22.32 -1.69
C TRP A 33 -25.90 -23.47 -2.32
N VAL A 34 -26.46 -24.16 -3.33
CA VAL A 34 -25.78 -25.26 -4.01
C VAL A 34 -24.58 -24.73 -4.81
N LYS A 35 -24.74 -23.59 -5.48
CA LYS A 35 -23.66 -22.98 -6.28
C LYS A 35 -22.65 -22.28 -5.40
N VAL A 36 -23.10 -21.56 -4.38
CA VAL A 36 -22.22 -20.84 -3.45
C VAL A 36 -21.32 -21.79 -2.65
N GLN A 37 -21.76 -23.03 -2.39
CA GLN A 37 -20.93 -24.05 -1.76
C GLN A 37 -19.85 -24.63 -2.69
N THR A 38 -19.97 -24.46 -4.01
CA THR A 38 -18.91 -24.89 -4.93
C THR A 38 -17.76 -23.89 -4.89
N GLY A 39 -16.52 -24.36 -5.06
CA GLY A 39 -15.32 -23.50 -5.05
C GLY A 39 -15.29 -22.42 -6.15
N ALA A 40 -16.20 -22.48 -7.13
CA ALA A 40 -16.37 -21.44 -8.15
C ALA A 40 -17.29 -20.29 -7.70
N GLY A 41 -18.08 -20.48 -6.63
CA GLY A 41 -19.04 -19.50 -6.15
C GLY A 41 -20.19 -19.21 -7.13
N GLU A 42 -20.89 -18.10 -6.90
CA GLU A 42 -21.94 -17.59 -7.78
C GLU A 42 -21.45 -16.32 -8.48
N GLU A 43 -21.31 -16.36 -9.82
CA GLU A 43 -20.93 -15.19 -10.60
C GLU A 43 -22.17 -14.36 -10.96
N LEU A 44 -22.13 -13.08 -10.60
CA LEU A 44 -23.21 -12.16 -10.87
C LEU A 44 -22.77 -11.02 -11.78
N LYS A 45 -23.45 -10.89 -12.93
CA LYS A 45 -23.25 -9.78 -13.86
C LYS A 45 -24.30 -8.70 -13.62
N MET A 46 -23.86 -7.53 -13.17
CA MET A 46 -24.70 -6.35 -13.05
C MET A 46 -24.31 -5.31 -14.11
N PRO A 47 -25.09 -5.11 -15.19
CA PRO A 47 -24.81 -4.04 -16.14
C PRO A 47 -25.05 -2.70 -15.46
N LEU A 48 -23.99 -1.89 -15.39
CA LEU A 48 -24.07 -0.53 -14.89
C LEU A 48 -24.61 0.39 -15.99
N ALA A 49 -25.92 0.40 -16.17
CA ALA A 49 -26.62 1.33 -17.05
C ALA A 49 -27.11 2.54 -16.22
N GLY A 50 -26.35 3.63 -16.21
CA GLY A 50 -26.73 4.84 -15.48
C GLY A 50 -25.94 6.07 -15.94
N LYS A 51 -26.65 7.21 -16.09
CA LYS A 51 -26.07 8.53 -16.38
C LYS A 51 -25.33 9.12 -15.16
N ASP A 52 -25.79 8.73 -13.96
CA ASP A 52 -25.15 9.02 -12.70
C ASP A 52 -24.18 7.89 -12.35
N ARG A 53 -22.92 8.25 -12.07
CA ARG A 53 -21.84 7.34 -11.71
C ARG A 53 -21.77 7.27 -10.19
N PRO A 54 -22.51 6.37 -9.51
CA PRO A 54 -22.44 6.27 -8.06
C PRO A 54 -20.99 5.95 -7.67
N ARG A 55 -20.44 6.74 -6.75
CA ARG A 55 -19.04 6.61 -6.33
C ARG A 55 -18.82 5.38 -5.46
N TRP A 56 -19.85 4.97 -4.72
CA TRP A 56 -19.80 3.86 -3.78
C TRP A 56 -20.91 2.84 -4.03
N TRP A 57 -20.58 1.57 -3.77
CA TRP A 57 -21.51 0.45 -3.83
C TRP A 57 -21.53 -0.23 -2.47
N TYR A 58 -22.74 -0.43 -1.94
CA TYR A 58 -22.95 -1.17 -0.70
C TYR A 58 -23.58 -2.51 -1.04
N ILE A 59 -23.02 -3.57 -0.47
CA ILE A 59 -23.49 -4.93 -0.66
C ILE A 59 -23.74 -5.48 0.73
N ALA A 60 -24.97 -5.92 0.97
CA ALA A 60 -25.41 -6.48 2.23
C ALA A 60 -25.82 -7.93 2.02
N LEU A 61 -25.30 -8.83 2.85
CA LEU A 61 -25.77 -10.19 2.97
C LEU A 61 -26.78 -10.24 4.12
N VAL A 62 -28.02 -10.62 3.80
CA VAL A 62 -29.14 -10.60 4.74
C VAL A 62 -29.76 -11.99 4.79
N SER A 63 -29.93 -12.53 5.99
CA SER A 63 -30.78 -13.70 6.19
C SER A 63 -32.15 -13.26 6.65
N CYS A 64 -33.13 -13.76 5.93
CA CYS A 64 -34.53 -13.66 6.30
C CYS A 64 -35.02 -14.92 7.01
N SER A 65 -34.11 -15.82 7.39
CA SER A 65 -34.41 -17.01 8.17
C SER A 65 -34.52 -16.65 9.66
N PRO A 66 -35.46 -17.25 10.40
CA PRO A 66 -35.56 -17.06 11.86
C PRO A 66 -34.36 -17.67 12.62
N ASN A 67 -33.58 -18.54 11.98
CA ASN A 67 -32.44 -19.20 12.62
C ASN A 67 -31.14 -18.43 12.39
N PRO A 68 -30.29 -18.29 13.42
CA PRO A 68 -28.95 -17.73 13.26
C PRO A 68 -28.11 -18.65 12.37
N TYR A 69 -27.25 -18.04 11.55
CA TYR A 69 -26.37 -18.71 10.61
C TYR A 69 -25.00 -18.05 10.67
N THR A 70 -23.95 -18.86 10.55
CA THR A 70 -22.58 -18.36 10.43
C THR A 70 -22.13 -18.60 9.00
N LEU A 71 -21.69 -17.54 8.32
CA LEU A 71 -21.25 -17.59 6.93
C LEU A 71 -19.83 -17.05 6.83
N SER A 72 -18.93 -17.85 6.25
CA SER A 72 -17.65 -17.37 5.73
C SER A 72 -17.81 -17.16 4.23
N TYR A 73 -17.47 -15.99 3.73
CA TYR A 73 -17.61 -15.64 2.32
C TYR A 73 -16.39 -14.85 1.84
N SER A 74 -16.05 -14.99 0.56
CA SER A 74 -15.15 -14.10 -0.16
C SER A 74 -15.90 -13.52 -1.35
N MET A 75 -15.70 -12.23 -1.62
CA MET A 75 -16.42 -11.50 -2.64
C MET A 75 -15.44 -10.74 -3.53
N HIS A 76 -15.55 -10.96 -4.84
CA HIS A 76 -14.76 -10.28 -5.86
C HIS A 76 -15.63 -9.30 -6.64
N LEU A 77 -15.16 -8.05 -6.76
CA LEU A 77 -15.89 -6.98 -7.44
C LEU A 77 -15.15 -6.60 -8.72
N GLN A 78 -15.38 -7.39 -9.76
CA GLN A 78 -14.61 -7.28 -11.00
C GLN A 78 -15.27 -6.39 -12.05
N ASN A 79 -14.55 -5.36 -12.48
CA ASN A 79 -14.87 -4.59 -13.68
C ASN A 79 -14.15 -5.17 -14.91
N HIS A 80 -14.84 -6.04 -15.65
CA HIS A 80 -14.29 -6.71 -16.84
C HIS A 80 -13.82 -5.76 -17.95
N LEU A 81 -14.38 -4.54 -18.03
CA LEU A 81 -13.96 -3.53 -19.00
C LEU A 81 -12.57 -2.94 -18.68
N ARG A 82 -12.03 -3.18 -17.48
CA ARG A 82 -10.70 -2.74 -17.06
C ARG A 82 -9.58 -3.70 -17.45
N GLY A 83 -9.92 -4.85 -18.04
CA GLY A 83 -8.95 -5.87 -18.43
C GLY A 83 -8.18 -6.39 -17.21
N TRP A 84 -6.87 -6.24 -17.22
CA TRP A 84 -5.96 -6.69 -16.16
C TRP A 84 -6.22 -6.07 -14.77
N GLN A 85 -6.66 -4.82 -14.67
CA GLN A 85 -6.94 -4.15 -13.38
C GLN A 85 -8.41 -4.30 -12.94
N ARG A 86 -9.03 -5.45 -13.23
CA ARG A 86 -10.47 -5.68 -12.99
C ARG A 86 -10.89 -5.61 -11.52
N GLU A 87 -10.01 -5.98 -10.59
CA GLU A 87 -10.28 -5.98 -9.14
C GLU A 87 -10.08 -4.60 -8.48
N PHE A 88 -9.46 -3.65 -9.18
CA PHE A 88 -9.20 -2.33 -8.62
C PHE A 88 -10.44 -1.45 -8.68
N SER A 89 -10.65 -0.70 -7.59
CA SER A 89 -11.64 0.35 -7.56
C SER A 89 -11.29 1.46 -8.55
N MET A 90 -12.29 2.28 -8.88
CA MET A 90 -12.09 3.45 -9.74
C MET A 90 -11.12 4.47 -9.13
N ASP A 91 -11.06 4.56 -7.79
CA ASP A 91 -10.18 5.48 -7.06
C ASP A 91 -8.74 4.97 -7.02
N ALA A 92 -8.51 3.65 -7.14
CA ALA A 92 -7.18 3.02 -7.17
C ALA A 92 -6.64 2.80 -8.59
N MET A 93 -7.22 3.47 -9.59
CA MET A 93 -6.84 3.29 -10.98
C MET A 93 -5.39 3.73 -11.23
N GLY A 94 -4.62 2.89 -11.92
CA GLY A 94 -3.23 3.21 -12.26
C GLY A 94 -2.25 3.10 -11.08
N VAL A 95 -2.69 2.67 -9.90
CA VAL A 95 -1.83 2.47 -8.73
C VAL A 95 -0.71 1.44 -9.02
N PHE A 96 -1.02 0.35 -9.74
CA PHE A 96 0.01 -0.61 -10.15
C PHE A 96 1.04 0.02 -11.09
N ALA A 97 0.58 0.76 -12.11
CA ALA A 97 1.47 1.40 -13.10
C ALA A 97 2.35 2.48 -12.46
N THR A 98 1.79 3.31 -11.59
CA THR A 98 2.54 4.32 -10.84
C THR A 98 3.56 3.69 -9.90
N THR A 99 3.19 2.61 -9.21
CA THR A 99 4.12 1.84 -8.35
C THR A 99 5.26 1.23 -9.16
N LEU A 100 4.97 0.69 -10.35
CA LEU A 100 5.99 0.17 -11.26
C LEU A 100 6.95 1.28 -11.72
N CYS A 101 6.42 2.42 -12.16
CA CYS A 101 7.23 3.58 -12.56
C CYS A 101 8.13 4.06 -11.42
N LEU A 102 7.60 4.16 -10.19
CA LEU A 102 8.38 4.54 -9.01
C LEU A 102 9.46 3.52 -8.67
N THR A 103 9.15 2.22 -8.79
CA THR A 103 10.12 1.14 -8.56
C THR A 103 11.27 1.23 -9.56
N LEU A 104 10.97 1.48 -10.84
CA LEU A 104 11.99 1.67 -11.87
C LEU A 104 12.82 2.93 -11.64
N ALA A 105 12.18 4.04 -11.26
CA ALA A 105 12.86 5.30 -10.96
C ALA A 105 13.83 5.13 -9.78
N PHE A 106 13.38 4.55 -8.66
CA PHE A 106 14.27 4.25 -7.52
C PHE A 106 15.33 3.21 -7.86
N GLY A 107 15.02 2.23 -8.71
CA GLY A 107 15.99 1.29 -9.25
C GLY A 107 17.10 1.98 -10.04
N GLY A 108 16.75 2.96 -10.87
CA GLY A 108 17.70 3.80 -11.59
C GLY A 108 18.56 4.65 -10.65
N VAL A 109 17.96 5.23 -9.60
CA VAL A 109 18.71 5.96 -8.56
C VAL A 109 19.68 5.03 -7.84
N LEU A 110 19.24 3.85 -7.41
CA LEU A 110 20.10 2.87 -6.76
C LEU A 110 21.25 2.44 -7.67
N TYR A 111 20.98 2.19 -8.95
CA TYR A 111 22.02 1.88 -9.93
C TYR A 111 23.05 3.00 -10.03
N ALA A 112 22.63 4.25 -10.15
CA ALA A 112 23.53 5.40 -10.18
C ALA A 112 24.35 5.52 -8.88
N GLN A 113 23.75 5.27 -7.72
CA GLN A 113 24.47 5.25 -6.44
C GLN A 113 25.52 4.14 -6.38
N LEU A 114 25.19 2.94 -6.85
CA LEU A 114 26.15 1.82 -6.91
C LEU A 114 27.33 2.13 -7.84
N GLN A 115 27.08 2.80 -8.96
CA GLN A 115 28.16 3.29 -9.84
C GLN A 115 29.04 4.30 -9.11
N SER A 116 28.45 5.31 -8.46
CA SER A 116 29.18 6.31 -7.69
C SER A 116 30.03 5.69 -6.57
N VAL A 117 29.49 4.71 -5.85
CA VAL A 117 30.23 3.92 -4.85
C VAL A 117 31.40 3.16 -5.46
N SER A 118 31.22 2.58 -6.66
CA SER A 118 32.28 1.86 -7.36
C SER A 118 33.42 2.79 -7.80
N GLU A 119 33.09 3.97 -8.32
CA GLU A 119 34.04 5.00 -8.71
C GLU A 119 34.80 5.55 -7.49
N TRP A 120 34.09 5.79 -6.38
CA TRP A 120 34.71 6.23 -5.12
C TRP A 120 35.76 5.24 -4.61
N ARG A 121 35.44 3.95 -4.64
CA ARG A 121 36.39 2.90 -4.26
C ARG A 121 37.59 2.84 -5.22
N GLY A 122 37.39 3.14 -6.50
CA GLY A 122 38.44 3.21 -7.51
C GLY A 122 39.40 4.40 -7.35
N LEU A 123 38.98 5.47 -6.66
CA LEU A 123 39.83 6.64 -6.37
C LEU A 123 40.84 6.40 -5.23
N GLY A 124 40.78 5.25 -4.54
CA GLY A 124 41.75 4.87 -3.53
C GLY A 124 43.16 4.76 -4.10
N ARG A 125 44.06 5.69 -3.72
CA ARG A 125 45.49 5.63 -4.08
C ARG A 125 46.23 4.61 -3.21
N ASN A 126 47.13 3.84 -3.82
CA ASN A 126 48.11 2.96 -3.15
C ASN A 126 47.54 1.80 -2.31
N GLY A 127 46.59 1.03 -2.84
CA GLY A 127 46.19 -0.25 -2.24
C GLY A 127 45.42 -0.16 -0.92
N GLN A 128 45.15 1.05 -0.44
CA GLN A 128 44.18 1.30 0.63
C GLN A 128 42.84 1.63 -0.01
N THR A 129 41.83 0.82 0.28
CA THR A 129 40.45 1.10 -0.11
C THR A 129 40.04 2.41 0.58
N ALA A 130 39.71 3.45 -0.19
CA ALA A 130 39.20 4.68 0.38
C ALA A 130 37.96 4.34 1.21
N GLU A 131 37.97 4.74 2.49
CA GLU A 131 36.81 4.52 3.36
C GLU A 131 35.58 5.16 2.72
N LEU A 132 34.49 4.40 2.72
CA LEU A 132 33.26 4.83 2.06
C LEU A 132 32.71 6.03 2.84
N HIS A 133 32.58 7.16 2.17
CA HIS A 133 32.06 8.36 2.82
C HIS A 133 30.67 8.08 3.42
N PRO A 134 30.41 8.40 4.72
CA PRO A 134 29.17 8.02 5.39
C PRO A 134 27.90 8.49 4.69
N VAL A 135 27.93 9.68 4.07
CA VAL A 135 26.80 10.20 3.27
C VAL A 135 26.50 9.29 2.07
N LEU A 136 27.54 8.81 1.37
CA LEU A 136 27.38 7.95 0.22
C LEU A 136 26.81 6.58 0.66
N ALA A 137 27.25 6.09 1.81
CA ALA A 137 26.69 4.89 2.44
C ALA A 137 25.20 5.07 2.77
N MET A 138 24.85 6.14 3.51
CA MET A 138 23.47 6.44 3.91
C MET A 138 22.54 6.63 2.71
N LEU A 139 22.99 7.32 1.67
CA LEU A 139 22.22 7.53 0.45
C LEU A 139 22.01 6.20 -0.30
N THR A 140 23.03 5.35 -0.37
CA THR A 140 22.92 4.02 -0.99
C THR A 140 21.94 3.13 -0.23
N TYR A 141 22.04 3.09 1.11
CA TYR A 141 21.09 2.35 1.95
C TYR A 141 19.68 2.90 1.82
N SER A 142 19.50 4.22 1.80
CA SER A 142 18.18 4.84 1.61
C SER A 142 17.58 4.48 0.26
N ALA A 143 18.37 4.51 -0.82
CA ALA A 143 17.91 4.11 -2.15
C ALA A 143 17.53 2.62 -2.19
N ALA A 144 18.33 1.75 -1.55
CA ALA A 144 18.04 0.31 -1.46
C ALA A 144 16.74 0.04 -0.69
N LEU A 145 16.52 0.72 0.44
CA LEU A 145 15.29 0.62 1.23
C LEU A 145 14.07 1.13 0.45
N SER A 146 14.21 2.22 -0.30
CA SER A 146 13.14 2.72 -1.18
C SER A 146 12.75 1.69 -2.24
N VAL A 147 13.73 1.10 -2.93
CA VAL A 147 13.48 0.05 -3.93
C VAL A 147 12.81 -1.17 -3.29
N GLY A 148 13.32 -1.64 -2.15
CA GLY A 148 12.73 -2.75 -1.40
C GLY A 148 11.29 -2.47 -0.99
N GLY A 149 11.00 -1.27 -0.49
CA GLY A 149 9.66 -0.84 -0.12
C GLY A 149 8.70 -0.76 -1.31
N THR A 150 9.11 -0.15 -2.42
CA THR A 150 8.25 -0.07 -3.62
C THR A 150 8.08 -1.42 -4.31
N ALA A 151 9.09 -2.31 -4.25
CA ALA A 151 8.97 -3.68 -4.74
C ALA A 151 7.95 -4.48 -3.91
N CYS A 152 7.92 -4.30 -2.58
CA CYS A 152 6.90 -4.90 -1.73
C CYS A 152 5.49 -4.38 -2.08
N TRP A 153 5.33 -3.08 -2.35
CA TRP A 153 4.06 -2.54 -2.87
C TRP A 153 3.68 -3.13 -4.23
N LEU A 154 4.65 -3.31 -5.13
CA LEU A 154 4.40 -3.91 -6.43
C LEU A 154 3.89 -5.34 -6.29
N LEU A 155 4.49 -6.14 -5.39
CA LEU A 155 4.03 -7.49 -5.06
C LEU A 155 2.63 -7.49 -4.42
N TYR A 156 2.35 -6.54 -3.53
CA TYR A 156 1.03 -6.35 -2.93
C TYR A 156 -0.04 -6.12 -4.01
N TYR A 157 0.18 -5.14 -4.90
CA TYR A 157 -0.78 -4.82 -5.96
C TYR A 157 -0.88 -5.91 -7.02
N TRP A 158 0.22 -6.62 -7.30
CA TRP A 158 0.22 -7.77 -8.19
C TRP A 158 -0.67 -8.89 -7.65
N HIS A 159 -0.57 -9.21 -6.36
CA HIS A 159 -1.40 -10.23 -5.74
C HIS A 159 -2.88 -9.82 -5.71
N TYR A 160 -3.15 -8.56 -5.35
CA TYR A 160 -4.49 -7.98 -5.38
C TYR A 160 -5.12 -8.05 -6.79
N MET A 161 -4.34 -7.80 -7.84
CA MET A 161 -4.82 -7.84 -9.22
C MET A 161 -5.27 -9.25 -9.65
N GLN A 162 -4.63 -10.29 -9.14
CA GLN A 162 -4.93 -11.68 -9.49
C GLN A 162 -6.09 -12.26 -8.68
N ASN A 163 -6.09 -11.98 -7.38
CA ASN A 163 -6.94 -12.67 -6.42
C ASN A 163 -7.95 -11.75 -5.72
N GLY A 164 -7.98 -10.43 -5.96
CA GLY A 164 -8.85 -9.49 -5.22
C GLY A 164 -8.52 -9.36 -3.72
N GLU A 165 -7.69 -10.25 -3.18
CA GLU A 165 -7.20 -10.26 -1.81
C GLU A 165 -5.71 -9.96 -1.81
N ALA A 166 -5.30 -9.02 -0.97
CA ALA A 166 -3.90 -8.71 -0.77
C ALA A 166 -3.44 -9.19 0.61
N ARG A 167 -2.20 -9.67 0.68
CA ARG A 167 -1.61 -10.03 1.97
C ARG A 167 -1.11 -8.76 2.65
N GLU A 168 -1.66 -8.45 3.82
CA GLU A 168 -1.27 -7.30 4.63
C GLU A 168 0.24 -7.26 4.95
N LEU A 169 0.88 -8.44 5.04
CA LEU A 169 2.32 -8.53 5.25
C LEU A 169 3.14 -7.72 4.23
N TRP A 170 2.75 -7.76 2.94
CA TRP A 170 3.46 -7.01 1.90
C TRP A 170 3.26 -5.50 2.05
N ALA A 171 2.07 -5.06 2.47
CA ALA A 171 1.82 -3.65 2.76
C ALA A 171 2.64 -3.16 3.96
N VAL A 172 2.71 -3.95 5.03
CA VAL A 172 3.52 -3.63 6.22
C VAL A 172 5.00 -3.53 5.87
N LEU A 173 5.56 -4.54 5.17
CA LEU A 173 6.96 -4.50 4.73
C LEU A 173 7.25 -3.30 3.82
N ALA A 174 6.31 -2.97 2.93
CA ALA A 174 6.43 -1.81 2.07
C ALA A 174 6.46 -0.48 2.84
N ARG A 175 5.56 -0.31 3.81
CA ARG A 175 5.50 0.87 4.70
C ARG A 175 6.78 1.00 5.53
N VAL A 176 7.24 -0.09 6.16
CA VAL A 176 8.50 -0.12 6.92
C VAL A 176 9.68 0.27 6.03
N GLY A 177 9.78 -0.29 4.82
CA GLY A 177 10.84 0.05 3.87
C GLY A 177 10.85 1.53 3.49
N ILE A 178 9.69 2.10 3.15
CA ILE A 178 9.58 3.52 2.76
C ILE A 178 9.85 4.47 3.94
N ILE A 179 9.33 4.18 5.12
CA ILE A 179 9.56 5.01 6.32
C ILE A 179 11.03 4.94 6.74
N SER A 180 11.64 3.74 6.71
CA SER A 180 13.07 3.59 7.01
C SER A 180 13.95 4.35 6.01
N ALA A 181 13.60 4.35 4.72
CA ALA A 181 14.29 5.19 3.73
C ALA A 181 14.12 6.70 4.02
N LYS A 182 12.89 7.17 4.28
CA LYS A 182 12.61 8.59 4.59
C LYS A 182 13.36 9.06 5.84
N THR A 183 13.36 8.26 6.90
CA THR A 183 14.05 8.59 8.17
C THR A 183 15.56 8.66 7.98
N LEU A 184 16.14 7.73 7.22
CA LEU A 184 17.57 7.78 6.89
C LEU A 184 17.92 9.03 6.08
N MET A 185 17.09 9.39 5.10
CA MET A 185 17.26 10.62 4.32
C MET A 185 17.15 11.87 5.21
N GLN A 186 16.21 11.92 6.16
CA GLN A 186 16.07 13.03 7.11
C GLN A 186 17.28 13.17 8.02
N ILE A 187 17.80 12.06 8.54
CA ILE A 187 19.04 12.05 9.35
C ILE A 187 20.20 12.59 8.51
N MET A 188 20.36 12.11 7.28
CA MET A 188 21.41 12.57 6.37
C MET A 188 21.30 14.09 6.10
N LEU A 189 20.10 14.59 5.79
CA LEU A 189 19.86 16.02 5.56
C LEU A 189 20.16 16.88 6.80
N MET A 190 19.83 16.40 8.00
CA MET A 190 20.16 17.07 9.26
C MET A 190 21.68 17.12 9.49
N LEU A 191 22.39 16.01 9.26
CA LEU A 191 23.84 15.97 9.40
C LEU A 191 24.56 16.87 8.37
N LEU A 192 24.02 16.95 7.15
CA LEU A 192 24.48 17.89 6.13
C LEU A 192 24.24 19.34 6.54
N ALA A 193 23.07 19.67 7.11
CA ALA A 193 22.75 21.00 7.60
C ALA A 193 23.69 21.47 8.73
N GLN A 194 24.22 20.54 9.52
CA GLN A 194 25.23 20.81 10.55
C GLN A 194 26.67 20.92 10.00
N GLY A 195 26.90 20.68 8.71
CA GLY A 195 28.22 20.72 8.07
C GLY A 195 29.16 19.57 8.45
N ARG A 196 28.74 18.65 9.33
CA ARG A 196 29.58 17.55 9.85
C ARG A 196 29.90 16.50 8.80
N CYS A 197 28.98 16.30 7.84
CA CYS A 197 29.09 15.33 6.77
C CYS A 197 29.72 15.87 5.48
N VAL A 198 30.24 17.10 5.45
CA VAL A 198 30.84 17.68 4.23
C VAL A 198 32.37 17.62 4.28
N CYS A 199 32.96 17.80 5.46
CA CYS A 199 34.40 18.01 5.59
C CYS A 199 35.14 16.86 6.29
N ASN A 200 34.46 16.01 7.07
CA ASN A 200 35.07 14.92 7.81
C ASN A 200 34.46 13.56 7.43
N PRO A 201 35.28 12.57 7.07
CA PRO A 201 34.81 11.19 6.86
C PRO A 201 34.41 10.51 8.17
N ASP A 202 34.92 10.99 9.32
CA ASP A 202 34.61 10.45 10.64
C ASP A 202 33.37 11.12 11.24
N VAL A 203 32.23 10.45 11.12
CA VAL A 203 31.01 10.79 11.88
C VAL A 203 31.07 10.10 13.24
N THR A 204 31.31 10.86 14.31
CA THR A 204 31.24 10.35 15.68
C THR A 204 29.77 10.15 16.08
N TRP A 205 29.23 8.95 15.81
CA TRP A 205 27.83 8.60 16.11
C TRP A 205 27.41 8.83 17.57
N ALA A 206 28.38 8.78 18.49
CA ALA A 206 28.16 9.06 19.91
C ALA A 206 27.67 10.50 20.16
N GLU A 207 28.16 11.49 19.42
CA GLU A 207 27.77 12.90 19.57
C GLU A 207 26.36 13.17 19.02
N HIS A 208 25.88 12.33 18.10
CA HIS A 208 24.61 12.49 17.41
C HIS A 208 23.51 11.54 17.89
N ARG A 209 23.73 10.84 19.01
CA ARG A 209 22.80 9.84 19.54
C ARG A 209 21.39 10.40 19.79
N GLU A 210 21.28 11.61 20.32
CA GLU A 210 19.98 12.24 20.60
C GLU A 210 19.22 12.59 19.31
N LEU A 211 19.94 13.07 18.29
CA LEU A 211 19.34 13.41 17.00
C LEU A 211 18.87 12.15 16.26
N VAL A 212 19.74 11.13 16.20
CA VAL A 212 19.40 9.85 15.57
C VAL A 212 18.27 9.18 16.35
N GLY A 213 18.33 9.17 17.68
CA GLY A 213 17.28 8.63 18.54
C GLY A 213 15.93 9.33 18.34
N GLY A 214 15.93 10.66 18.27
CA GLY A 214 14.72 11.44 17.99
C GLY A 214 14.11 11.15 16.61
N MET A 215 14.94 11.04 15.57
CA MET A 215 14.47 10.73 14.21
C MET A 215 13.97 9.30 14.07
N VAL A 216 14.62 8.35 14.75
CA VAL A 216 14.15 6.96 14.82
C VAL A 216 12.81 6.89 15.55
N LEU A 217 12.66 7.58 16.68
CA LEU A 217 11.39 7.68 17.40
C LEU A 217 10.29 8.27 16.52
N PHE A 218 10.58 9.36 15.81
CA PHE A 218 9.66 9.96 14.84
C PHE A 218 9.26 8.97 13.74
N GLY A 219 10.22 8.22 13.21
CA GLY A 219 9.98 7.12 12.26
C GLY A 219 9.05 6.05 12.80
N CYS A 220 9.29 5.57 14.03
CA CYS A 220 8.44 4.59 14.69
C CYS A 220 7.01 5.11 14.92
N LEU A 221 6.88 6.37 15.34
CA LEU A 221 5.56 7.01 15.52
C LEU A 221 4.83 7.15 14.17
N SER A 222 5.55 7.52 13.12
CA SER A 222 4.99 7.60 11.75
C SER A 222 4.51 6.23 11.27
N LEU A 223 5.22 5.14 11.60
CA LEU A 223 4.80 3.78 11.27
C LEU A 223 3.50 3.42 12.01
N CYS A 224 3.40 3.75 13.30
CA CYS A 224 2.18 3.51 14.07
C CYS A 224 0.97 4.30 13.56
N LEU A 225 1.18 5.47 12.94
CA LEU A 225 0.11 6.26 12.34
C LEU A 225 -0.30 5.75 10.94
N GLU A 226 0.59 5.07 10.24
CA GLU A 226 0.33 4.53 8.90
C GLU A 226 -0.24 3.09 8.93
N VAL A 227 -0.15 2.35 10.04
CA VAL A 227 -0.74 1.00 10.23
C VAL A 227 -2.21 1.11 10.62
#